data_AF-A0A518D4G9-F1
#
_entry.id   AF-A0A518D4G9-F1
#
_cell.length_a   1.000
_cell.length_b   1.000
_cell.length_c   1.000
_cell.angle_alpha   90.00
_cell.angle_beta   90.00
_cell.angle_gamma   90.00
#
_symmetry.space_group_name_H-M   'P 1'
#
loop_
_entity.id
_entity.type
_entity.pdbx_description
1 polymer ?
#
loop_
_entity_poly.entity_id
_entity_poly.type
_entity_poly.pdbx_seq_one_letter_code
_entity_poly.pdbx_strand_id
1 'polypeptide(L)'
;MIETEFVPVCIYNNVEGGHDEEVLKAYGEPPWNFQVFRLLDAEGADIVPRVDLLRTTNMLCEWLLHTYDARELEAPRTLEMIRDETYLADHPQRISLATFSMHCYWVGEQKLGGVDGVLRTRAGWIGEREVVEVEFDHEVLPYADLVAKAAELECLDRIFTHDREQAKVVRRAGHGALAEDLSRAARSVAETEQWYHLRRSPLGHLPLTSVQCTKLNAVATYAPESAVPSFGAALETLLTARQRANLVRLEAVLARTPDAFDGWYAPGRTDGLAEYRARFEARLTELEGDGANEPTK
;
A
#
# COMPACT_ATOMS: atom_id res chain seq x y z
N MET A 1 1.41 -8.93 9.76
CA MET A 1 0.02 -9.28 10.09
C MET A 1 -0.10 -10.75 10.38
N ILE A 2 0.07 -11.68 9.42
CA ILE A 2 -0.02 -13.12 9.74
C ILE A 2 0.94 -13.49 10.89
N GLU A 3 2.20 -13.09 10.77
CA GLU A 3 3.24 -13.39 11.77
C GLU A 3 3.09 -12.61 13.10
N THR A 4 2.10 -11.72 13.22
CA THR A 4 1.88 -10.91 14.44
C THR A 4 0.54 -11.20 15.11
N GLU A 5 -0.49 -11.49 14.32
CA GLU A 5 -1.86 -11.75 14.79
C GLU A 5 -2.19 -13.25 14.86
N PHE A 6 -1.39 -14.10 14.20
CA PHE A 6 -1.64 -15.54 14.10
C PHE A 6 -0.40 -16.34 14.49
N VAL A 7 -0.62 -17.59 14.90
CA VAL A 7 0.43 -18.60 15.06
C VAL A 7 0.42 -19.46 13.79
N PRO A 8 1.30 -19.21 12.81
CA PRO A 8 1.33 -20.00 11.60
C PRO A 8 1.86 -21.41 11.90
N VAL A 9 1.12 -22.43 11.47
CA VAL A 9 1.53 -23.83 11.55
C VAL A 9 1.50 -24.42 10.15
N CYS A 10 2.60 -25.06 9.75
CA CYS A 10 2.68 -25.78 8.49
C CYS A 10 2.57 -27.28 8.78
N ILE A 11 1.62 -27.96 8.14
CA ILE A 11 1.42 -29.41 8.23
C ILE A 11 1.71 -30.00 6.84
N TYR A 12 2.64 -30.93 6.76
CA TYR A 12 2.98 -31.59 5.50
C TYR A 12 2.04 -32.77 5.26
N ASN A 13 1.41 -32.83 4.08
CA ASN A 13 0.33 -33.79 3.77
C ASN A 13 0.79 -35.12 3.14
N ASN A 14 2.08 -35.28 2.88
CA ASN A 14 2.67 -36.47 2.23
C ASN A 14 3.76 -37.09 3.10
N VAL A 15 3.51 -37.19 4.40
CA VAL A 15 4.42 -37.81 5.37
C VAL A 15 3.77 -39.06 5.96
N GLU A 16 4.57 -40.11 6.10
CA GLU A 16 4.16 -41.36 6.77
C GLU A 16 4.72 -41.36 8.19
N GLY A 17 3.83 -41.54 9.18
CA GLY A 17 4.16 -41.48 10.58
C GLY A 17 4.39 -40.05 11.10
N GLY A 18 4.33 -39.90 12.42
CA GLY A 18 4.64 -38.65 13.10
C GLY A 18 3.45 -37.69 13.28
N HIS A 19 3.74 -36.52 13.81
CA HIS A 19 2.73 -35.60 14.32
C HIS A 19 1.85 -34.98 13.23
N ASP A 20 2.42 -34.71 12.05
CA ASP A 20 1.67 -34.18 10.91
C ASP A 20 0.58 -35.16 10.45
N GLU A 21 0.87 -36.47 10.40
CA GLU A 21 -0.14 -37.49 10.08
C GLU A 21 -1.24 -37.56 11.14
N GLU A 22 -0.89 -37.40 12.42
CA GLU A 22 -1.86 -37.33 13.53
C GLU A 22 -2.79 -36.12 13.37
N VAL A 23 -2.25 -34.95 13.02
CA VAL A 23 -3.02 -33.72 12.78
C VAL A 23 -3.94 -33.89 11.57
N LEU A 24 -3.44 -34.41 10.44
CA LEU A 24 -4.26 -34.66 9.25
C LEU A 24 -5.45 -35.58 9.57
N LYS A 25 -5.21 -36.67 10.33
CA LYS A 25 -6.27 -37.57 10.78
C LYS A 25 -7.28 -36.87 11.69
N ALA A 26 -6.83 -36.03 12.62
CA ALA A 26 -7.70 -35.29 13.52
C ALA A 26 -8.66 -34.35 12.77
N TYR A 27 -8.19 -33.73 11.68
CA TYR A 27 -8.98 -32.83 10.85
C TYR A 27 -9.63 -33.50 9.62
N GLY A 28 -9.48 -34.81 9.46
CA GLY A 28 -10.03 -35.56 8.33
C GLY A 28 -9.42 -35.18 6.97
N GLU A 29 -8.19 -34.67 6.96
CA GLU A 29 -7.49 -34.28 5.73
C GLU A 29 -6.83 -35.49 5.06
N PRO A 30 -7.14 -35.78 3.78
CA PRO A 30 -6.50 -36.87 3.07
C PRO A 30 -5.06 -36.51 2.67
N PRO A 31 -4.16 -37.50 2.53
CA PRO A 31 -2.85 -37.28 1.95
C PRO A 31 -2.98 -36.92 0.45
N TRP A 32 -1.94 -36.31 -0.11
CA TRP A 32 -1.87 -35.92 -1.53
C TRP A 32 -2.96 -34.96 -2.01
N ASN A 33 -3.53 -34.15 -1.11
CA ASN A 33 -4.48 -33.10 -1.48
C ASN A 33 -3.77 -31.79 -1.88
N PHE A 34 -4.57 -30.82 -2.35
CA PHE A 34 -4.09 -29.45 -2.57
C PHE A 34 -3.75 -28.76 -1.25
N GLN A 35 -3.08 -27.61 -1.33
CA GLN A 35 -2.85 -26.76 -0.16
C GLN A 35 -4.19 -26.42 0.51
N VAL A 36 -4.29 -26.77 1.79
CA VAL A 36 -5.46 -26.53 2.63
C VAL A 36 -5.11 -25.48 3.67
N PHE A 37 -6.05 -24.58 3.92
CA PHE A 37 -5.94 -23.55 4.93
C PHE A 37 -7.09 -23.68 5.92
N ARG A 38 -6.74 -23.63 7.20
CA ARG A 38 -7.66 -23.64 8.34
C ARG A 38 -7.28 -22.51 9.29
N LEU A 39 -8.30 -21.84 9.84
CA LEU A 39 -8.13 -20.85 10.91
C LEU A 39 -8.83 -21.41 12.13
N LEU A 40 -8.03 -21.72 13.13
CA LEU A 40 -8.45 -22.47 14.30
C LEU A 40 -8.47 -21.56 15.52
N ASP A 41 -9.42 -21.78 16.42
CA ASP A 41 -9.40 -21.20 17.77
C ASP A 41 -8.43 -21.96 18.70
N ALA A 42 -8.41 -21.58 19.98
CA ALA A 42 -7.52 -22.18 20.97
C ALA A 42 -7.89 -23.65 21.28
N GLU A 43 -9.12 -24.04 20.97
CA GLU A 43 -9.67 -25.38 21.16
C GLU A 43 -9.46 -26.27 19.92
N GLY A 44 -8.95 -25.71 18.82
CA GLY A 44 -8.71 -26.42 17.56
C GLY A 44 -9.96 -26.53 16.68
N ALA A 45 -10.99 -25.71 16.91
CA ALA A 45 -12.17 -25.66 16.04
C ALA A 45 -11.98 -24.61 14.93
N ASP A 46 -12.51 -24.89 13.74
CA ASP A 46 -12.50 -23.93 12.63
C ASP A 46 -13.34 -22.70 12.98
N ILE A 47 -12.72 -21.51 12.95
CA ILE A 47 -13.38 -20.21 13.14
C ILE A 47 -14.22 -19.85 11.90
N VAL A 48 -13.66 -20.11 10.72
CA VAL A 48 -14.29 -19.94 9.42
C VAL A 48 -14.15 -21.23 8.61
N PRO A 49 -15.00 -21.48 7.61
CA PRO A 49 -14.91 -22.69 6.81
C PRO A 49 -13.50 -22.92 6.24
N ARG A 50 -13.05 -24.17 6.29
CA ARG A 50 -11.86 -24.67 5.60
C ARG A 50 -11.87 -24.26 4.13
N VAL A 51 -10.74 -23.78 3.63
CA VAL A 51 -10.56 -23.45 2.21
C VAL A 51 -9.40 -24.25 1.64
N ASP A 52 -9.59 -24.80 0.44
CA ASP A 52 -8.49 -25.29 -0.38
C ASP A 52 -8.12 -24.25 -1.44
N LEU A 53 -6.88 -24.33 -1.94
CA LEU A 53 -6.45 -23.54 -3.10
C LEU A 53 -6.60 -22.02 -2.92
N LEU A 54 -6.19 -21.46 -1.77
CA LEU A 54 -5.95 -20.01 -1.66
C LEU A 54 -4.79 -19.62 -2.57
N ARG A 55 -5.11 -19.21 -3.80
CA ARG A 55 -4.15 -19.02 -4.89
C ARG A 55 -3.65 -17.59 -5.02
N THR A 56 -4.43 -16.60 -4.57
CA THR A 56 -4.06 -15.19 -4.66
C THR A 56 -4.00 -14.56 -3.28
N THR A 57 -3.19 -13.51 -3.15
CA THR A 57 -3.12 -12.72 -1.91
C THR A 57 -4.48 -12.12 -1.58
N ASN A 58 -5.28 -11.74 -2.58
CA ASN A 58 -6.63 -11.24 -2.35
C ASN A 58 -7.53 -12.29 -1.70
N MET A 59 -7.56 -13.53 -2.23
CA MET A 59 -8.34 -14.63 -1.63
C MET A 59 -7.96 -14.86 -0.17
N LEU A 60 -6.66 -14.80 0.15
CA LEU A 60 -6.18 -14.93 1.52
C LEU A 60 -6.65 -13.76 2.40
N CYS A 61 -6.61 -12.53 1.89
CA CYS A 61 -7.08 -11.37 2.64
C CYS A 61 -8.58 -11.42 2.91
N GLU A 62 -9.40 -11.75 1.91
CA GLU A 62 -10.86 -11.95 2.07
C GLU A 62 -11.16 -13.02 3.13
N TRP A 63 -10.46 -14.15 3.08
CA TRP A 63 -10.64 -15.22 4.05
C TRP A 63 -10.23 -14.81 5.48
N LEU A 64 -9.16 -14.02 5.61
CA LEU A 64 -8.75 -13.46 6.90
C LEU A 64 -9.78 -12.43 7.40
N LEU A 65 -10.32 -11.57 6.53
CA LEU A 65 -11.37 -10.60 6.89
C LEU A 65 -12.64 -11.29 7.39
N HIS A 66 -13.08 -12.36 6.73
CA HIS A 66 -14.19 -13.19 7.20
C HIS A 66 -13.99 -13.74 8.61
N THR A 67 -12.73 -13.93 9.03
CA THR A 67 -12.39 -14.39 10.39
C THR A 67 -12.58 -13.29 11.41
N TYR A 68 -12.24 -12.05 11.09
CA TYR A 68 -12.54 -10.90 11.95
C TYR A 68 -14.05 -10.73 12.10
N ASP A 69 -14.81 -10.82 11.01
CA ASP A 69 -16.27 -10.75 11.03
C ASP A 69 -16.90 -11.87 11.89
N ALA A 70 -16.47 -13.12 11.69
CA ALA A 70 -16.96 -14.27 12.45
C ALA A 70 -16.66 -14.19 13.95
N ARG A 71 -15.65 -13.40 14.33
CA ARG A 71 -15.24 -13.17 15.73
C ARG A 71 -15.76 -11.85 16.30
N GLU A 72 -16.53 -11.10 15.52
CA GLU A 72 -17.00 -9.74 15.87
C GLU A 72 -15.85 -8.81 16.27
N LEU A 73 -14.72 -8.93 15.57
CA LEU A 73 -13.52 -8.10 15.78
C LEU A 73 -13.40 -7.06 14.65
N GLU A 74 -12.86 -5.90 14.98
CA GLU A 74 -12.48 -4.92 13.95
C GLU A 74 -11.26 -5.41 13.18
N ALA A 75 -11.38 -5.47 11.86
CA ALA A 75 -10.26 -5.82 11.01
C ALA A 75 -9.20 -4.69 11.01
N PRO A 76 -7.90 -5.02 11.00
CA PRO A 76 -6.86 -4.02 10.81
C PRO A 76 -7.02 -3.34 9.45
N ARG A 77 -7.09 -2.01 9.42
CA ARG A 77 -7.19 -1.24 8.16
C ARG A 77 -6.12 -1.60 7.12
N THR A 78 -4.92 -1.98 7.56
CA THR A 78 -3.86 -2.47 6.66
C THR A 78 -4.26 -3.73 5.89
N LEU A 79 -5.07 -4.62 6.47
CA LEU A 79 -5.58 -5.81 5.81
C LEU A 79 -6.56 -5.43 4.70
N GLU A 80 -7.47 -4.51 4.98
CA GLU A 80 -8.41 -3.97 4.00
C GLU A 80 -7.67 -3.29 2.83
N MET A 81 -6.63 -2.51 3.12
CA MET A 81 -5.81 -1.87 2.08
C MET A 81 -5.09 -2.89 1.19
N ILE A 82 -4.51 -3.95 1.78
CA ILE A 82 -3.86 -5.02 1.01
C ILE A 82 -4.91 -5.78 0.19
N ARG A 83 -6.10 -6.04 0.76
CA ARG A 83 -7.23 -6.64 0.06
C ARG A 83 -7.60 -5.79 -1.15
N ASP A 84 -7.81 -4.49 -0.99
CA ASP A 84 -8.18 -3.58 -2.08
C ASP A 84 -7.12 -3.57 -3.19
N GLU A 85 -5.85 -3.40 -2.83
CA GLU A 85 -4.75 -3.33 -3.80
C GLU A 85 -4.57 -4.65 -4.57
N THR A 86 -4.67 -5.78 -3.88
CA THR A 86 -4.53 -7.11 -4.51
C THR A 86 -5.78 -7.52 -5.27
N TYR A 87 -6.97 -7.12 -4.82
CA TYR A 87 -8.22 -7.31 -5.56
C TYR A 87 -8.12 -6.66 -6.94
N LEU A 88 -7.60 -5.43 -6.99
CA LEU A 88 -7.47 -4.67 -8.22
C LEU A 88 -6.36 -5.18 -9.13
N ALA A 89 -5.32 -5.81 -8.58
CA ALA A 89 -4.36 -6.57 -9.37
C ALA A 89 -5.03 -7.76 -10.09
N ASP A 90 -5.99 -8.41 -9.44
CA ASP A 90 -6.81 -9.49 -10.02
C ASP A 90 -7.94 -8.94 -10.94
N HIS A 91 -8.31 -7.66 -10.82
CA HIS A 91 -9.41 -7.01 -11.56
C HIS A 91 -8.96 -5.69 -12.22
N PRO A 92 -7.99 -5.71 -13.15
CA PRO A 92 -7.40 -4.50 -13.72
C PRO A 92 -8.41 -3.64 -14.49
N GLN A 93 -9.51 -4.22 -14.97
CA GLN A 93 -10.60 -3.48 -15.62
C GLN A 93 -11.29 -2.47 -14.70
N ARG A 94 -11.20 -2.63 -13.37
CA ARG A 94 -11.73 -1.67 -12.38
C ARG A 94 -10.84 -0.47 -12.17
N ILE A 95 -9.57 -0.54 -12.56
CA ILE A 95 -8.64 0.57 -12.43
C ILE A 95 -8.84 1.54 -13.59
N SER A 96 -9.14 2.79 -13.27
CA SER A 96 -9.14 3.90 -14.23
C SER A 96 -8.03 4.89 -13.92
N LEU A 97 -7.59 5.62 -14.95
CA LEU A 97 -6.56 6.64 -14.85
C LEU A 97 -7.17 8.01 -15.13
N ALA A 98 -6.88 8.98 -14.27
CA ALA A 98 -7.18 10.39 -14.49
C ALA A 98 -5.89 11.21 -14.43
N THR A 99 -5.84 12.32 -15.14
CA THR A 99 -4.69 13.22 -15.10
C THR A 99 -5.15 14.66 -14.97
N PHE A 100 -4.70 15.29 -13.90
CA PHE A 100 -5.03 16.68 -13.59
C PHE A 100 -3.78 17.54 -13.65
N SER A 101 -3.92 18.81 -14.01
CA SER A 101 -2.88 19.83 -13.88
C SER A 101 -3.20 20.77 -12.74
N MET A 102 -2.16 21.24 -12.06
CA MET A 102 -2.25 22.17 -10.94
C MET A 102 -0.95 22.98 -10.82
N HIS A 103 -0.94 23.96 -9.91
CA HIS A 103 0.25 24.77 -9.65
C HIS A 103 1.45 24.00 -9.09
N CYS A 104 1.22 23.08 -8.16
CA CYS A 104 2.27 22.29 -7.50
C CYS A 104 1.84 20.82 -7.38
N TYR A 105 2.50 19.91 -8.08
CA TYR A 105 2.16 18.49 -8.04
C TYR A 105 2.43 17.86 -6.66
N TRP A 106 3.33 18.39 -5.82
CA TRP A 106 3.53 17.87 -4.46
C TRP A 106 2.25 18.04 -3.61
N VAL A 107 1.67 19.23 -3.66
CA VAL A 107 0.39 19.53 -3.01
C VAL A 107 -0.73 18.73 -3.67
N GLY A 108 -0.69 18.59 -5.00
CA GLY A 108 -1.61 17.76 -5.77
C GLY A 108 -1.64 16.30 -5.33
N GLU A 109 -0.48 15.65 -5.24
CA GLU A 109 -0.36 14.26 -4.79
C GLU A 109 -0.86 14.09 -3.36
N GLN A 110 -0.53 15.04 -2.47
CA GLN A 110 -1.02 15.02 -1.10
C GLN A 110 -2.56 15.08 -1.05
N LYS A 111 -3.16 16.07 -1.72
CA LYS A 111 -4.61 16.29 -1.69
C LYS A 111 -5.37 15.16 -2.38
N LEU A 112 -5.00 14.82 -3.62
CA LEU A 112 -5.68 13.80 -4.41
C LEU A 112 -5.47 12.40 -3.82
N GLY A 113 -4.31 12.12 -3.24
CA GLY A 113 -4.05 10.86 -2.54
C GLY A 113 -4.97 10.63 -1.33
N GLY A 114 -5.48 11.71 -0.72
CA GLY A 114 -6.41 11.67 0.40
C GLY A 114 -7.86 11.34 0.03
N VAL A 115 -8.21 11.26 -1.25
CA VAL A 115 -9.57 10.93 -1.69
C VAL A 115 -9.82 9.42 -1.58
N ASP A 116 -10.95 9.03 -0.99
CA ASP A 116 -11.34 7.62 -0.89
C ASP A 116 -11.60 7.04 -2.29
N GLY A 117 -11.12 5.81 -2.53
CA GLY A 117 -11.11 5.17 -3.85
C GLY A 117 -9.89 5.53 -4.72
N VAL A 118 -9.08 6.54 -4.35
CA VAL A 118 -7.76 6.75 -4.96
C VAL A 118 -6.77 5.74 -4.41
N LEU A 119 -6.10 5.05 -5.34
CA LEU A 119 -5.17 3.95 -5.07
C LEU A 119 -3.73 4.44 -5.12
N ARG A 120 -3.42 5.24 -6.15
CA ARG A 120 -2.06 5.71 -6.40
C ARG A 120 -2.08 7.08 -7.04
N THR A 121 -1.16 7.93 -6.60
CA THR A 121 -0.80 9.16 -7.30
C THR A 121 0.58 9.00 -7.95
N ARG A 122 0.80 9.75 -9.03
CA ARG A 122 2.12 9.93 -9.63
C ARG A 122 2.28 11.35 -10.12
N ALA A 123 3.28 12.04 -9.58
CA ALA A 123 3.69 13.35 -10.05
C ALA A 123 4.37 13.28 -11.42
N GLY A 124 4.16 14.30 -12.25
CA GLY A 124 4.73 14.35 -13.59
C GLY A 124 4.58 15.69 -14.30
N TRP A 125 4.95 15.67 -15.58
CA TRP A 125 4.90 16.81 -16.48
C TRP A 125 4.20 16.46 -17.79
N ILE A 126 3.25 17.29 -18.22
CA ILE A 126 2.74 17.32 -19.59
C ILE A 126 3.10 18.68 -20.21
N GLY A 127 4.15 18.68 -21.04
CA GLY A 127 4.76 19.92 -21.49
C GLY A 127 5.41 20.66 -20.32
N GLU A 128 5.01 21.91 -20.11
CA GLU A 128 5.46 22.76 -19.00
C GLU A 128 4.51 22.72 -17.80
N ARG A 129 3.47 21.88 -17.86
CA ARG A 129 2.47 21.79 -16.81
C ARG A 129 2.82 20.69 -15.82
N GLU A 130 2.80 21.05 -14.55
CA GLU A 130 2.78 20.10 -13.46
C GLU A 130 1.46 19.33 -13.47
N VAL A 131 1.55 18.01 -13.36
CA VAL A 131 0.40 17.11 -13.38
C VAL A 131 0.51 16.04 -12.31
N VAL A 132 -0.65 15.55 -11.90
CA VAL A 132 -0.77 14.35 -11.09
C VAL A 132 -1.64 13.37 -11.86
N GLU A 133 -1.08 12.19 -12.10
CA GLU A 133 -1.84 11.02 -12.53
C GLU A 133 -2.42 10.32 -11.30
N VAL A 134 -3.68 9.91 -11.41
CA VAL A 134 -4.45 9.28 -10.34
C VAL A 134 -4.97 7.94 -10.86
N GLU A 135 -4.45 6.84 -10.32
CA GLU A 135 -5.06 5.51 -10.47
C GLU A 135 -6.13 5.37 -9.38
N PHE A 136 -7.35 5.03 -9.78
CA PHE A 136 -8.50 4.91 -8.86
C PHE A 136 -9.41 3.72 -9.26
N ASP A 137 -10.13 3.19 -8.28
CA ASP A 137 -11.18 2.20 -8.51
C ASP A 137 -12.46 2.91 -8.93
N HIS A 138 -12.87 2.77 -10.19
CA HIS A 138 -14.00 3.51 -10.74
C HIS A 138 -15.37 3.00 -10.26
N GLU A 139 -15.43 1.83 -9.60
CA GLU A 139 -16.66 1.35 -8.94
C GLU A 139 -16.83 1.96 -7.55
N VAL A 140 -15.73 2.34 -6.88
CA VAL A 140 -15.76 3.02 -5.57
C VAL A 140 -15.81 4.54 -5.75
N LEU A 141 -15.04 5.07 -6.69
CA LEU A 141 -14.94 6.49 -6.99
C LEU A 141 -15.23 6.72 -8.48
N PRO A 142 -16.49 7.00 -8.86
CA PRO A 142 -16.82 7.35 -10.23
C PRO A 142 -15.99 8.55 -10.72
N TYR A 143 -15.58 8.53 -12.00
CA TYR A 143 -14.73 9.59 -12.56
C TYR A 143 -15.33 11.00 -12.41
N ALA A 144 -16.65 11.15 -12.48
CA ALA A 144 -17.32 12.42 -12.25
C ALA A 144 -17.09 12.97 -10.83
N ASP A 145 -17.11 12.09 -9.83
CA ASP A 145 -16.90 12.44 -8.43
C ASP A 145 -15.42 12.77 -8.18
N LEU A 146 -14.50 12.06 -8.83
CA LEU A 146 -13.07 12.42 -8.80
C LEU A 146 -12.82 13.81 -9.41
N VAL A 147 -13.46 14.15 -10.54
CA VAL A 147 -13.35 15.49 -11.14
C VAL A 147 -13.90 16.56 -10.19
N ALA A 148 -15.06 16.31 -9.56
CA ALA A 148 -15.64 17.23 -8.58
C ALA A 148 -14.72 17.41 -7.35
N LYS A 149 -14.13 16.34 -6.84
CA LYS A 149 -13.17 16.39 -5.74
C LYS A 149 -11.88 17.12 -6.12
N ALA A 150 -11.36 16.90 -7.31
CA ALA A 150 -10.20 17.63 -7.81
C ALA A 150 -10.48 19.15 -7.91
N ALA A 151 -11.70 19.54 -8.31
CA ALA A 151 -12.12 20.95 -8.30
C ALA A 151 -12.17 21.53 -6.88
N GLU A 152 -12.82 20.82 -5.94
CA GLU A 152 -12.93 21.19 -4.52
C GLU A 152 -11.56 21.37 -3.85
N LEU A 153 -10.60 20.53 -4.24
CA LEU A 153 -9.23 20.52 -3.71
C LEU A 153 -8.30 21.54 -4.40
N GLU A 154 -8.79 22.31 -5.37
CA GLU A 154 -7.99 23.24 -6.19
C GLU A 154 -6.85 22.53 -6.96
N CYS A 155 -7.13 21.31 -7.43
CA CYS A 155 -6.20 20.50 -8.21
C CYS A 155 -6.65 20.35 -9.67
N LEU A 156 -7.23 21.42 -10.28
CA LEU A 156 -7.97 21.33 -11.53
C LEU A 156 -7.75 22.50 -12.52
N ASP A 157 -6.49 22.86 -12.81
CA ASP A 157 -6.18 23.89 -13.82
C ASP A 157 -6.45 23.41 -15.25
N ARG A 158 -6.17 22.12 -15.50
CA ARG A 158 -6.48 21.37 -16.71
C ARG A 158 -6.82 19.92 -16.37
N ILE A 159 -7.63 19.31 -17.22
CA ILE A 159 -7.97 17.89 -17.15
C ILE A 159 -7.54 17.25 -18.45
N PHE A 160 -6.61 16.30 -18.39
CA PHE A 160 -6.24 15.52 -19.56
C PHE A 160 -7.10 14.27 -19.62
N THR A 161 -7.98 14.20 -20.62
CA THR A 161 -8.91 13.10 -20.77
C THR A 161 -8.29 11.97 -21.58
N HIS A 162 -8.36 10.75 -21.06
CA HIS A 162 -7.76 9.54 -21.65
C HIS A 162 -8.63 8.93 -22.74
N ASP A 163 -9.93 9.22 -22.73
CA ASP A 163 -10.88 8.74 -23.71
C ASP A 163 -12.07 9.70 -23.90
N ARG A 164 -12.94 9.35 -24.86
CA ARG A 164 -14.12 10.14 -25.22
C ARG A 164 -15.18 10.17 -24.13
N GLU A 165 -15.26 9.15 -23.28
CA GLU A 165 -16.23 9.10 -22.18
C GLU A 165 -15.80 10.05 -21.06
N GLN A 166 -14.52 10.08 -20.69
CA GLN A 166 -13.96 11.09 -19.79
C GLN A 166 -14.23 12.51 -20.32
N ALA A 167 -13.97 12.77 -21.60
CA ALA A 167 -14.28 14.07 -22.22
C ALA A 167 -15.78 14.44 -22.17
N LYS A 168 -16.69 13.47 -22.22
CA LYS A 168 -18.13 13.71 -22.02
C LYS A 168 -18.45 14.02 -20.56
N VAL A 169 -17.89 13.27 -19.61
CA VAL A 169 -18.09 13.48 -18.17
C VAL A 169 -17.63 14.88 -17.77
N VAL A 170 -16.41 15.29 -18.16
CA VAL A 170 -15.86 16.61 -17.87
C VAL A 170 -16.74 17.73 -18.44
N ARG A 171 -17.25 17.57 -19.66
CA ARG A 171 -18.20 18.54 -20.26
C ARG A 171 -19.51 18.64 -19.48
N ARG A 172 -20.09 17.49 -19.07
CA ARG A 172 -21.33 17.46 -18.27
C ARG A 172 -21.15 18.08 -16.89
N ALA A 173 -19.96 17.93 -16.30
CA ALA A 173 -19.58 18.54 -15.02
C ALA A 173 -19.31 20.05 -15.12
N GLY A 174 -19.45 20.69 -16.30
CA GLY A 174 -19.21 22.13 -16.46
C GLY A 174 -17.74 22.52 -16.63
N HIS A 175 -16.83 21.54 -16.69
CA HIS A 175 -15.38 21.75 -16.81
C HIS A 175 -14.85 21.57 -18.24
N GLY A 176 -15.74 21.56 -19.25
CA GLY A 176 -15.38 21.29 -20.64
C GLY A 176 -14.31 22.23 -21.23
N ALA A 177 -14.21 23.47 -20.75
CA ALA A 177 -13.18 24.43 -21.17
C ALA A 177 -11.78 24.12 -20.62
N LEU A 178 -11.70 23.24 -19.61
CA LEU A 178 -10.45 22.79 -18.99
C LEU A 178 -9.98 21.45 -19.56
N ALA A 179 -10.82 20.78 -20.36
CA ALA A 179 -10.55 19.47 -20.92
C ALA A 179 -9.58 19.57 -22.10
N GLU A 180 -8.52 18.77 -22.08
CA GLU A 180 -7.60 18.57 -23.19
C GLU A 180 -7.46 17.07 -23.45
N ASP A 181 -7.47 16.65 -24.71
CA ASP A 181 -7.19 15.26 -25.04
C ASP A 181 -5.74 14.93 -24.67
N LEU A 182 -5.53 13.79 -24.00
CA LEU A 182 -4.17 13.35 -23.67
C LEU A 182 -3.42 12.96 -24.95
N SER A 183 -2.66 13.91 -25.49
CA SER A 183 -1.87 13.73 -26.72
C SER A 183 -0.56 12.96 -26.50
N ARG A 184 -0.05 12.95 -25.26
CA ARG A 184 1.19 12.27 -24.86
C ARG A 184 1.16 11.88 -23.40
N ALA A 185 1.81 10.77 -23.05
CA ALA A 185 1.96 10.35 -21.66
C ALA A 185 2.72 11.40 -20.83
N ALA A 186 2.39 11.50 -19.53
CA ALA A 186 3.08 12.39 -18.62
C ALA A 186 4.50 11.89 -18.34
N ARG A 187 5.49 12.78 -18.50
CA ARG A 187 6.88 12.50 -18.13
C ARG A 187 6.99 12.47 -16.61
N SER A 188 7.52 11.38 -16.06
CA SER A 188 7.71 11.25 -14.61
C SER A 188 8.71 12.26 -14.06
N VAL A 189 8.48 12.73 -12.84
CA VAL A 189 9.51 13.39 -12.02
C VAL A 189 10.49 12.36 -11.43
N ALA A 190 11.56 12.83 -10.81
CA ALA A 190 12.51 11.98 -10.11
C ALA A 190 11.83 11.22 -8.96
N GLU A 191 12.35 10.04 -8.58
CA GLU A 191 11.76 9.23 -7.51
C GLU A 191 11.71 9.96 -6.15
N THR A 192 12.68 10.85 -5.91
CA THR A 192 12.72 11.72 -4.73
C THR A 192 11.62 12.78 -4.71
N GLU A 193 10.99 13.06 -5.85
CA GLU A 193 9.91 14.04 -5.98
C GLU A 193 8.52 13.38 -5.98
N GLN A 194 8.43 12.05 -6.09
CA GLN A 194 7.19 11.28 -5.90
C GLN A 194 6.87 11.18 -4.42
N TRP A 195 5.60 11.34 -4.03
CA TRP A 195 5.19 11.28 -2.62
C TRP A 195 6.08 12.14 -1.72
N TYR A 196 6.30 13.38 -2.16
CA TYR A 196 7.32 14.29 -1.64
C TYR A 196 7.36 14.40 -0.10
N HIS A 197 6.21 14.43 0.56
CA HIS A 197 6.16 14.54 2.02
C HIS A 197 6.58 13.23 2.69
N LEU A 198 6.13 12.09 2.18
CA LEU A 198 6.58 10.77 2.64
C LEU A 198 8.09 10.61 2.49
N ARG A 199 8.64 10.98 1.32
CA ARG A 199 10.08 10.82 1.00
C ARG A 199 11.01 11.68 1.85
N ARG A 200 10.49 12.70 2.55
CA ARG A 200 11.25 13.53 3.51
C ARG A 200 11.18 13.01 4.95
N SER A 201 10.77 11.76 5.13
CA SER A 201 10.72 11.10 6.42
C SER A 201 11.32 9.70 6.33
N PRO A 202 11.73 9.09 7.46
CA PRO A 202 12.19 7.71 7.49
C PRO A 202 11.19 6.70 6.88
N LEU A 203 9.89 7.01 6.92
CA LEU A 203 8.86 6.19 6.28
C LEU A 203 9.09 5.98 4.79
N GLY A 204 9.75 6.93 4.11
CA GLY A 204 10.08 6.83 2.69
C GLY A 204 10.96 5.64 2.32
N HIS A 205 11.64 5.01 3.29
CA HIS A 205 12.47 3.83 3.08
C HIS A 205 11.80 2.52 3.51
N LEU A 206 10.64 2.59 4.17
CA LEU A 206 9.95 1.37 4.60
C LEU A 206 9.43 0.59 3.38
N PRO A 207 9.34 -0.75 3.48
CA PRO A 207 8.67 -1.58 2.47
C PRO A 207 7.16 -1.34 2.51
N LEU A 208 6.72 -0.25 1.88
CA LEU A 208 5.32 0.19 1.79
C LEU A 208 4.74 -0.18 0.42
N THR A 209 3.45 -0.46 0.39
CA THR A 209 2.71 -0.58 -0.87
C THR A 209 2.40 0.79 -1.49
N SER A 210 1.95 0.84 -2.74
CA SER A 210 1.62 2.11 -3.42
C SER A 210 0.48 2.84 -2.73
N VAL A 211 -0.50 2.09 -2.25
CA VAL A 211 -1.65 2.63 -1.50
C VAL A 211 -1.17 3.18 -0.16
N GLN A 212 -0.30 2.45 0.55
CA GLN A 212 0.32 2.96 1.78
C GLN A 212 1.10 4.26 1.52
N CYS A 213 1.94 4.31 0.49
CA CYS A 213 2.68 5.53 0.14
C CYS A 213 1.75 6.71 -0.13
N THR A 214 0.69 6.49 -0.91
CA THR A 214 -0.29 7.50 -1.29
C THR A 214 -1.04 8.04 -0.06
N LYS A 215 -1.55 7.15 0.80
CA LYS A 215 -2.29 7.54 2.00
C LYS A 215 -1.40 8.17 3.07
N LEU A 216 -0.17 7.68 3.26
CA LEU A 216 0.79 8.31 4.18
C LEU A 216 1.20 9.70 3.71
N ASN A 217 1.49 9.87 2.40
CA ASN A 217 1.79 11.19 1.84
C ASN A 217 0.63 12.18 2.06
N ALA A 218 -0.61 11.71 1.89
CA ALA A 218 -1.81 12.53 2.07
C ALA A 218 -2.01 13.04 3.50
N VAL A 219 -1.67 12.24 4.51
CA VAL A 219 -1.84 12.60 5.94
C VAL A 219 -0.61 13.28 6.55
N ALA A 220 0.46 13.47 5.78
CA ALA A 220 1.66 14.14 6.25
C ALA A 220 1.36 15.58 6.67
N THR A 221 1.79 15.96 7.87
CA THR A 221 1.62 17.31 8.42
C THR A 221 2.98 17.90 8.77
N TYR A 222 3.14 19.23 8.67
CA TYR A 222 4.37 19.91 9.09
C TYR A 222 4.10 20.74 10.33
N ALA A 223 4.93 20.56 11.36
CA ALA A 223 5.02 21.53 12.43
C ALA A 223 5.83 22.74 11.94
N PRO A 224 5.49 23.98 12.33
CA PRO A 224 6.21 25.19 11.91
C PRO A 224 7.73 25.12 12.15
N GLU A 225 8.15 24.40 13.18
CA GLU A 225 9.53 24.22 13.63
C GLU A 225 10.25 22.99 13.06
N SER A 226 9.58 22.14 12.27
CA SER A 226 10.15 20.88 11.77
C SER A 226 10.23 20.81 10.25
N ALA A 227 11.41 20.47 9.73
CA ALA A 227 11.59 20.12 8.32
C ALA A 227 11.13 18.69 7.99
N VAL A 228 10.89 17.87 9.00
CA VAL A 228 10.42 16.48 8.88
C VAL A 228 8.91 16.44 9.14
N PRO A 229 8.11 15.83 8.25
CA PRO A 229 6.67 15.72 8.45
C PRO A 229 6.32 14.73 9.57
N SER A 230 5.19 14.99 10.24
CA SER A 230 4.55 14.12 11.21
C SER A 230 3.32 13.45 10.61
N PHE A 231 3.07 12.21 11.02
CA PHE A 231 1.98 11.36 10.54
C PHE A 231 1.01 10.99 11.67
N GLY A 232 1.35 11.31 12.93
CA GLY A 232 0.51 11.13 14.10
C GLY A 232 -0.11 9.74 14.22
N ALA A 233 -1.39 9.69 14.62
CA ALA A 233 -2.14 8.46 14.83
C ALA A 233 -2.37 7.66 13.53
N ALA A 234 -2.14 8.24 12.35
CA ALA A 234 -2.33 7.53 11.09
C ALA A 234 -1.39 6.32 10.98
N LEU A 235 -0.20 6.36 11.60
CA LEU A 235 0.76 5.26 11.60
C LEU A 235 0.19 3.97 12.20
N GLU A 236 -0.68 4.06 13.21
CA GLU A 236 -1.31 2.88 13.82
C GLU A 236 -2.26 2.18 12.85
N THR A 237 -2.88 2.93 11.93
CA THR A 237 -3.88 2.42 10.99
C THR A 237 -3.31 2.11 9.60
N LEU A 238 -2.22 2.78 9.20
CA LEU A 238 -1.65 2.68 7.86
C LEU A 238 -0.41 1.80 7.79
N LEU A 239 0.23 1.49 8.92
CA LEU A 239 1.37 0.58 9.00
C LEU A 239 1.03 -0.70 9.72
N THR A 240 1.59 -1.81 9.27
CA THR A 240 1.57 -3.06 10.02
C THR A 240 2.47 -2.97 11.26
N ALA A 241 2.23 -3.82 12.27
CA ALA A 241 3.09 -3.89 13.46
C ALA A 241 4.59 -4.08 13.11
N ARG A 242 4.89 -4.90 12.09
CA ARG A 242 6.25 -5.07 11.56
C ARG A 242 6.83 -3.79 10.98
N GLN A 243 6.05 -3.06 10.16
CA GLN A 243 6.50 -1.79 9.58
C GLN A 243 6.75 -0.74 10.68
N ARG A 244 5.92 -0.70 11.74
CA ARG A 244 6.16 0.17 12.90
C ARG A 244 7.42 -0.22 13.67
N ALA A 245 7.64 -1.52 13.90
CA ALA A 245 8.87 -1.99 14.54
C ALA A 245 10.12 -1.65 13.70
N ASN A 246 10.04 -1.82 12.38
CA ASN A 246 11.11 -1.45 11.45
C ASN A 246 11.33 0.06 11.40
N LEU A 247 10.30 0.89 11.55
CA LEU A 247 10.43 2.34 11.64
C LEU A 247 11.29 2.76 12.83
N VAL A 248 11.00 2.23 14.02
CA VAL A 248 11.77 2.53 15.24
C VAL A 248 13.25 2.14 15.06
N ARG A 249 13.50 0.96 14.50
CA ARG A 249 14.84 0.48 14.17
C ARG A 249 15.55 1.39 13.18
N LEU A 250 14.86 1.77 12.11
CA LEU A 250 15.38 2.64 11.06
C LEU A 250 15.72 4.03 11.60
N GLU A 251 14.84 4.63 12.41
CA GLU A 251 15.09 5.93 13.04
C GLU A 251 16.35 5.91 13.91
N ALA A 252 16.56 4.83 14.68
CA ALA A 252 17.77 4.66 15.47
C ALA A 252 19.03 4.56 14.60
N VAL A 253 18.95 3.89 13.45
CA VAL A 253 20.06 3.80 12.48
C VAL A 253 20.32 5.17 11.83
N LEU A 254 19.30 5.85 11.33
CA LEU A 254 19.43 7.15 10.66
C LEU A 254 19.93 8.25 11.61
N ALA A 255 19.64 8.15 12.91
CA ALA A 255 20.21 9.06 13.91
C ALA A 255 21.74 8.95 14.01
N ARG A 256 22.33 7.79 13.68
CA ARG A 256 23.79 7.57 13.66
C ARG A 256 24.39 7.73 12.27
N THR A 257 23.66 7.31 11.24
CA THR A 257 24.13 7.29 9.86
C THR A 257 23.01 7.79 8.94
N PRO A 258 22.86 9.12 8.80
CA PRO A 258 21.73 9.73 8.09
C PRO A 258 21.57 9.27 6.64
N ASP A 259 22.68 9.01 5.95
CA ASP A 259 22.68 8.69 4.52
C ASP A 259 22.64 7.16 4.26
N ALA A 260 22.44 6.35 5.31
CA ALA A 260 22.54 4.88 5.21
C ALA A 260 21.54 4.23 4.24
N PHE A 261 20.44 4.93 3.96
CA PHE A 261 19.36 4.50 3.07
C PHE A 261 19.17 5.45 1.88
N ASP A 262 20.17 6.27 1.54
CA ASP A 262 20.12 7.10 0.34
C ASP A 262 19.94 6.23 -0.91
N GLY A 263 18.97 6.61 -1.74
CA GLY A 263 18.62 5.82 -2.94
C GLY A 263 17.78 4.58 -2.67
N TRP A 264 17.42 4.28 -1.41
CA TRP A 264 16.52 3.18 -1.07
C TRP A 264 15.08 3.65 -1.10
N TYR A 265 14.35 3.14 -2.09
CA TYR A 265 12.93 3.41 -2.25
C TYR A 265 12.19 2.10 -2.48
N ALA A 266 11.09 1.88 -1.75
CA ALA A 266 10.23 0.75 -2.02
C ALA A 266 9.75 0.79 -3.49
N PRO A 267 9.63 -0.39 -4.14
CA PRO A 267 9.07 -0.45 -5.48
C PRO A 267 7.65 0.12 -5.41
N GLY A 268 7.37 1.12 -6.23
CA GLY A 268 6.08 1.83 -6.22
C GLY A 268 4.88 1.00 -6.69
N ARG A 269 4.96 -0.34 -6.68
CA ARG A 269 3.92 -1.37 -6.85
C ARG A 269 4.25 -2.58 -5.96
N THR A 270 3.29 -3.46 -5.72
CA THR A 270 3.48 -4.70 -4.93
C THR A 270 4.53 -5.65 -5.51
N ASP A 271 4.77 -5.61 -6.82
CA ASP A 271 5.77 -6.42 -7.49
C ASP A 271 7.18 -6.04 -7.01
N GLY A 272 7.92 -7.02 -6.50
CA GLY A 272 9.25 -6.81 -5.92
C GLY A 272 9.26 -6.29 -4.48
N LEU A 273 8.10 -5.99 -3.88
CA LEU A 273 8.03 -5.51 -2.49
C LEU A 273 8.59 -6.55 -1.49
N ALA A 274 8.37 -7.84 -1.75
CA ALA A 274 8.91 -8.92 -0.93
C ALA A 274 10.45 -8.96 -0.97
N GLU A 275 11.04 -8.80 -2.16
CA GLU A 275 12.50 -8.75 -2.33
C GLU A 275 13.08 -7.49 -1.68
N TYR A 276 12.46 -6.34 -1.92
CA TYR A 276 12.86 -5.08 -1.30
C TYR A 276 12.82 -5.17 0.22
N ARG A 277 11.75 -5.72 0.80
CA ARG A 277 11.62 -5.95 2.24
C ARG A 277 12.78 -6.81 2.77
N ALA A 278 13.06 -7.94 2.14
CA ALA A 278 14.14 -8.83 2.58
C ALA A 278 15.50 -8.12 2.58
N ARG A 279 15.79 -7.35 1.52
CA ARG A 279 17.02 -6.54 1.42
C ARG A 279 17.07 -5.41 2.45
N PHE A 280 15.95 -4.71 2.66
CA PHE A 280 15.82 -3.64 3.64
C PHE A 280 16.06 -4.17 5.06
N GLU A 281 15.44 -5.28 5.44
CA GLU A 281 15.58 -5.87 6.78
C GLU A 281 16.97 -6.45 7.02
N ALA A 282 17.60 -7.05 5.99
CA ALA A 282 18.98 -7.50 6.07
C ALA A 282 19.93 -6.31 6.29
N ARG A 283 19.77 -5.24 5.52
CA ARG A 283 20.57 -4.01 5.65
C ARG A 283 20.39 -3.34 7.01
N LEU A 284 19.16 -3.29 7.50
CA LEU A 284 18.85 -2.72 8.81
C LEU A 284 19.55 -3.51 9.93
N THR A 285 19.53 -4.85 9.85
CA THR A 285 20.19 -5.74 10.81
C THR A 285 21.72 -5.59 10.78
N GLU A 286 22.31 -5.46 9.59
CA GLU A 286 23.75 -5.19 9.40
C GLU A 286 24.17 -3.90 10.13
N LEU A 287 23.46 -2.78 9.86
CA LEU A 287 23.75 -1.47 10.43
C LEU A 287 23.48 -1.34 11.93
N GLU A 288 22.59 -2.18 12.48
CA GLU A 288 22.41 -2.32 13.92
C GLU A 288 23.59 -3.04 14.58
N GLY A 289 24.11 -4.09 13.93
CA GLY A 289 25.28 -4.85 14.40
C GLY A 289 26.58 -4.05 14.38
N ASP A 290 26.78 -3.22 13.35
CA ASP A 290 27.97 -2.38 13.23
C ASP A 290 28.07 -1.32 14.34
N GLY A 291 26.91 -0.84 14.85
CA GLY A 291 26.85 0.10 15.98
C GLY A 291 27.14 -0.52 17.35
N ALA A 292 27.14 -1.85 17.48
CA ALA A 292 27.45 -2.54 18.74
C ALA A 292 28.96 -2.75 18.96
N ASN A 293 29.79 -2.48 17.95
CA ASN A 293 31.23 -2.71 17.95
C ASN A 293 32.09 -1.45 18.01
N GLU A 294 31.52 -0.26 18.28
CA GLU A 294 32.35 0.89 18.63
C GLU A 294 32.83 0.78 20.08
N PRO A 295 34.13 0.56 20.36
CA PRO A 295 34.64 0.72 21.71
C PRO A 295 34.52 2.19 22.07
N THR A 296 33.78 2.50 23.13
CA THR A 296 33.86 3.77 23.86
C THR A 296 35.33 4.14 24.03
N LYS A 297 35.74 5.23 23.37
CA LYS A 297 37.02 5.90 23.59
C LYS A 297 36.88 6.96 24.67
#